data_AF-C0E9E7-F1
#
_entry.id   AF-C0E9E7-F1
#
_cell.length_a   1.000
_cell.length_b   1.000
_cell.length_c   1.000
_cell.angle_alpha   90.00
_cell.angle_beta   90.00
_cell.angle_gamma   90.00
#
_symmetry.space_group_name_H-M   'P 1'
#
loop_
_entity.id
_entity.type
_entity.pdbx_description
1 polymer ?
#
loop_
_entity_poly.entity_id
_entity_poly.type
_entity_poly.pdbx_seq_one_letter_code
_entity_poly.pdbx_strand_id
1 'polypeptide(L)'
;MTYMDNVEVIVEKEKYTRDGVHKGMQGWITEPENINGYWLVNFPQCGEKNDIATIPVRAEDMKVVKILDARVNERIKVQFEKKPDDLSDYRI
;
A
#
# COMPACT_ATOMS: atom_id res chain seq x y z
N MET A 1 -14.32 2.40 10.04
CA MET A 1 -13.03 3.05 9.76
C MET A 1 -12.99 4.34 10.53
N THR A 2 -12.00 4.45 11.40
CA THR A 2 -11.70 5.62 12.24
C THR A 2 -10.19 5.84 12.29
N TYR A 3 -9.75 6.99 12.84
CA TYR A 3 -8.34 7.26 13.13
C TYR A 3 -7.65 6.06 13.79
N MET A 4 -6.43 5.73 13.37
CA MET A 4 -5.62 4.59 13.82
C MET A 4 -6.18 3.19 13.52
N ASP A 5 -7.28 3.05 12.77
CA ASP A 5 -7.64 1.75 12.23
C ASP A 5 -6.55 1.28 11.26
N ASN A 6 -6.15 0.02 11.41
CA ASN A 6 -5.34 -0.67 10.42
C ASN A 6 -6.24 -1.08 9.26
N VAL A 7 -5.77 -0.88 8.04
CA VAL A 7 -6.50 -1.15 6.81
C VAL A 7 -5.66 -1.95 5.83
N GLU A 8 -6.33 -2.70 4.96
CA GLU A 8 -5.72 -3.41 3.83
C GLU A 8 -6.39 -2.95 2.54
N VAL A 9 -5.60 -2.58 1.54
CA VAL A 9 -6.10 -2.26 0.20
C VAL A 9 -6.57 -3.54 -0.49
N ILE A 10 -7.81 -3.59 -0.95
CA ILE A 10 -8.42 -4.82 -1.52
C ILE A 10 -8.55 -4.80 -3.05
N VAL A 11 -8.18 -3.70 -3.69
CA VAL A 11 -8.24 -3.51 -5.15
C VAL A 11 -6.92 -3.01 -5.71
N GLU A 12 -6.63 -3.35 -6.96
CA GLU A 12 -5.46 -2.84 -7.68
C GLU A 12 -5.91 -1.67 -8.57
N LYS A 13 -5.31 -0.48 -8.41
CA LYS A 13 -5.67 0.72 -9.19
C LYS A 13 -4.43 1.56 -9.48
N GLU A 14 -4.30 2.05 -10.71
CA GLU A 14 -3.16 2.87 -11.16
C GLU A 14 -2.88 4.08 -10.25
N LYS A 15 -3.92 4.71 -9.71
CA LYS A 15 -3.78 5.85 -8.78
C LYS A 15 -3.13 5.51 -7.44
N TYR A 16 -3.06 4.22 -7.07
CA TYR A 16 -2.36 3.75 -5.87
C TYR A 16 -0.99 3.18 -6.24
N THR A 17 -0.91 2.43 -7.33
CA THR A 17 0.35 1.81 -7.78
C THR A 17 1.41 2.82 -8.21
N ARG A 18 1.01 4.01 -8.65
CA ARG A 18 1.95 5.11 -8.95
C ARG A 18 2.78 5.53 -7.74
N ASP A 19 2.26 5.33 -6.53
CA ASP A 19 2.95 5.58 -5.27
C ASP A 19 3.51 4.28 -4.65
N GLY A 20 3.55 3.18 -5.41
CA GLY A 20 4.03 1.88 -4.95
C GLY A 20 3.07 1.11 -4.03
N VAL A 21 1.83 1.58 -3.87
CA VAL A 21 0.80 0.91 -3.06
C VAL A 21 0.01 -0.07 -3.93
N HIS A 22 0.06 -1.35 -3.56
CA HIS A 22 -0.54 -2.45 -4.31
C HIS A 22 -1.65 -3.15 -3.52
N LYS A 23 -2.49 -3.91 -4.23
CA LYS A 23 -3.51 -4.75 -3.59
C LYS A 23 -2.87 -5.68 -2.54
N GLY A 24 -3.46 -5.72 -1.36
CA GLY A 24 -3.02 -6.51 -0.22
C GLY A 24 -2.05 -5.78 0.72
N MET A 25 -1.56 -4.59 0.34
CA MET A 25 -0.76 -3.77 1.26
C MET A 25 -1.61 -3.23 2.41
N GLN A 26 -0.98 -3.13 3.57
CA GLN A 26 -1.58 -2.74 4.83
C GLN A 26 -1.01 -1.41 5.31
N GLY A 27 -1.86 -0.59 5.92
CA GLY A 27 -1.50 0.72 6.45
C GLY A 27 -2.37 1.11 7.62
N TRP A 28 -2.18 2.32 8.15
CA TRP A 28 -3.05 2.88 9.17
C TRP A 28 -3.59 4.25 8.75
N ILE A 29 -4.79 4.58 9.22
CA ILE A 29 -5.40 5.90 8.99
C ILE A 29 -4.67 6.95 9.84
N THR A 30 -4.07 7.94 9.18
CA THR A 30 -3.24 8.97 9.83
C THR A 30 -4.00 10.23 10.24
N GLU A 31 -5.20 10.43 9.71
CA GLU A 31 -6.02 11.62 9.98
C GLU A 31 -7.42 11.23 10.45
N PRO A 32 -8.05 12.02 11.35
CA PRO A 32 -9.37 11.70 11.88
C PRO A 32 -10.51 11.90 10.87
N GLU A 33 -10.26 12.65 9.80
CA GLU A 33 -11.30 13.06 8.86
C GLU A 33 -11.34 12.16 7.61
N ASN A 34 -12.56 11.73 7.26
CA ASN A 34 -12.84 11.21 5.92
C ASN A 34 -13.24 12.37 5.01
N ILE A 35 -12.46 12.63 3.98
CA ILE A 35 -12.73 13.72 3.04
C ILE A 35 -13.24 13.12 1.73
N ASN A 36 -14.51 13.38 1.40
CA ASN A 36 -15.15 12.92 0.16
C ASN A 36 -15.03 11.40 -0.10
N GLY A 37 -15.13 10.59 0.96
CA GLY A 37 -15.00 9.13 0.87
C GLY A 37 -13.57 8.61 0.88
N TYR A 38 -12.56 9.48 1.06
CA TYR A 38 -11.15 9.11 1.15
C TYR A 38 -10.62 9.24 2.58
N TRP A 39 -9.72 8.33 2.94
CA TRP A 39 -8.93 8.38 4.16
C TRP A 39 -7.45 8.54 3.79
N LEU A 40 -6.70 9.34 4.55
CA LEU A 40 -5.24 9.39 4.43
C LEU A 40 -4.65 8.17 5.14
N VAL A 41 -3.90 7.35 4.40
CA VAL A 41 -3.36 6.08 4.89
C VAL A 41 -1.84 6.07 4.70
N ASN A 42 -1.10 5.77 5.77
CA ASN A 42 0.34 5.51 5.70
C ASN A 42 0.60 4.01 5.55
N PHE A 43 1.50 3.65 4.63
CA PHE A 43 1.90 2.29 4.32
C PHE A 43 3.35 2.06 4.74
N PRO A 44 3.61 1.44 5.91
CA PRO A 44 4.96 1.32 6.45
C PRO A 44 5.78 0.19 5.83
N GLN A 45 7.09 0.26 6.07
CA GLN A 45 8.02 -0.87 5.92
C GLN A 45 8.53 -1.34 7.29
N CYS A 46 9.17 -2.51 7.36
CA CYS A 46 9.66 -3.05 8.63
C CYS A 46 10.99 -2.38 9.05
N GLY A 47 11.08 -1.96 10.31
CA GLY A 47 12.29 -1.35 10.89
C GLY A 47 12.43 0.15 10.58
N GLU A 48 13.66 0.67 10.62
CA GLU A 48 13.98 2.10 10.38
C GLU A 48 14.00 2.48 8.89
N LYS A 49 13.13 1.85 8.09
CA LYS A 49 12.99 2.16 6.67
C LYS A 49 11.95 3.26 6.48
N ASN A 50 12.14 4.07 5.45
CA ASN A 50 11.08 4.99 5.02
C ASN A 50 9.81 4.22 4.71
N ASP A 51 8.67 4.84 4.99
CA ASP A 51 7.37 4.30 4.57
C ASP A 51 7.29 4.24 3.03
N ILE A 52 6.44 3.35 2.53
CA ILE A 52 6.20 3.21 1.09
C ILE A 52 5.52 4.48 0.58
N ALA A 53 4.42 4.87 1.24
CA ALA A 53 3.68 6.07 0.89
C ALA A 53 2.71 6.48 2.00
N THR A 54 2.30 7.75 1.96
CA THR A 54 1.12 8.25 2.70
C THR A 54 0.17 8.87 1.69
N ILE A 55 -0.93 8.17 1.36
CA ILE A 55 -1.81 8.56 0.24
C ILE A 55 -3.29 8.47 0.60
N PRO A 56 -4.17 9.25 -0.08
CA PRO A 56 -5.61 9.11 0.07
C PRO A 56 -6.14 7.83 -0.59
N VAL A 57 -6.85 7.00 0.16
CA VAL A 57 -7.47 5.75 -0.32
C VAL A 57 -8.98 5.82 -0.14
N ARG A 58 -9.77 5.42 -1.14
CA ARG A 58 -11.24 5.38 -1.00
C ARG A 58 -11.63 4.33 0.04
N ALA A 59 -12.62 4.65 0.87
CA ALA A 59 -13.13 3.73 1.88
C ALA A 59 -13.58 2.37 1.30
N GLU A 60 -14.22 2.37 0.13
CA GLU A 60 -14.65 1.14 -0.56
C GLU A 60 -13.50 0.27 -1.10
N ASP A 61 -12.31 0.83 -1.24
CA ASP A 61 -11.14 0.17 -1.81
C ASP A 61 -10.28 -0.54 -0.75
N MET A 62 -10.72 -0.51 0.51
CA MET A 62 -10.01 -1.09 1.63
C MET A 62 -10.96 -1.74 2.64
N LYS A 63 -10.39 -2.58 3.50
CA LYS A 63 -11.09 -3.17 4.66
C LYS A 63 -10.28 -2.92 5.92
N VAL A 64 -10.95 -2.82 7.06
CA VAL A 64 -10.28 -2.80 8.36
C VAL A 64 -9.69 -4.18 8.65
N VAL A 65 -8.46 -4.21 9.14
CA VAL A 65 -7.77 -5.40 9.63
C VAL A 65 -7.40 -5.21 11.10
N LYS A 66 -7.28 -6.31 11.85
CA LYS A 66 -6.99 -6.23 13.29
C LYS A 66 -5.53 -5.89 13.58
N ILE A 67 -4.62 -6.42 12.75
CA ILE A 67 -3.17 -6.31 12.93
C ILE A 67 -2.59 -5.82 11.61
N LEU A 68 -1.73 -4.82 11.70
CA LEU A 68 -0.86 -4.39 10.61
C LEU A 68 0.42 -5.23 10.65
N ASP A 69 0.75 -5.87 9.52
CA ASP A 69 2.01 -6.57 9.32
C ASP A 69 2.80 -5.94 8.17
N ALA A 70 3.72 -5.04 8.49
CA ALA A 70 4.54 -4.32 7.51
C ALA A 70 5.41 -5.27 6.63
N ARG A 71 5.66 -6.52 7.06
CA ARG A 71 6.38 -7.51 6.25
C ARG A 71 5.56 -7.94 5.04
N VAL A 72 4.23 -7.85 5.11
CA VAL A 72 3.34 -8.08 3.95
C VAL A 72 3.63 -7.04 2.87
N ASN A 73 3.77 -5.76 3.26
CA ASN A 73 4.06 -4.67 2.33
C ASN A 73 5.40 -4.88 1.63
N GLU A 74 6.44 -5.25 2.38
CA GLU A 74 7.76 -5.52 1.81
C GLU A 74 7.73 -6.68 0.81
N ARG A 75 7.04 -7.78 1.16
CA ARG A 75 6.88 -8.92 0.25
C ARG A 75 6.18 -8.54 -1.05
N ILE A 76 5.14 -7.71 -0.97
CA ILE A 76 4.40 -7.23 -2.13
C ILE A 76 5.26 -6.27 -2.95
N LYS A 77 5.90 -5.29 -2.31
CA LYS A 77 6.81 -4.34 -2.97
C LYS A 77 7.89 -5.06 -3.79
N VAL A 78 8.54 -6.08 -3.24
CA VAL A 78 9.55 -6.88 -3.94
C VAL A 78 8.99 -7.60 -5.18
N GLN A 79 7.72 -8.01 -5.18
CA GLN A 79 7.09 -8.64 -6.36
C GLN A 79 6.92 -7.65 -7.51
N PHE A 80 6.67 -6.39 -7.22
CA PHE A 80 6.41 -5.35 -8.23
C PHE A 80 7.66 -4.56 -8.63
N GLU A 81 8.69 -4.46 -7.78
CA GLU A 81 9.99 -3.90 -8.15
C GLU A 81 10.82 -4.82 -9.05
N LYS A 82 10.54 -6.13 -9.02
CA LYS A 82 11.19 -7.11 -9.91
C LYS A 82 10.55 -7.10 -11.31
N LYS A 83 10.93 -6.13 -12.16
CA LYS A 83 11.32 -6.25 -13.60
C LYS A 83 11.26 -4.91 -14.36
N PRO A 84 12.31 -4.56 -15.15
CA PRO A 84 12.39 -5.04 -16.54
C PRO A 84 13.79 -5.40 -17.12
N ASP A 85 14.74 -5.97 -16.37
CA ASP A 85 16.03 -6.42 -16.96
C ASP A 85 16.15 -7.94 -17.26
N ASP A 86 15.13 -8.75 -16.99
CA ASP A 86 15.13 -10.20 -17.31
C ASP A 86 14.62 -10.54 -18.73
N LEU A 87 14.75 -9.62 -19.70
CA LEU A 87 14.42 -9.87 -21.11
C LEU A 87 15.57 -9.54 -22.07
N SER A 88 16.73 -9.12 -21.58
CA SER A 88 17.92 -8.89 -22.41
C SER A 88 18.61 -10.19 -22.85
N ASP A 89 18.47 -11.29 -22.10
CA ASP A 89 19.10 -12.58 -22.40
C ASP A 89 18.42 -13.41 -23.51
N TYR A 90 17.31 -12.93 -24.11
CA TYR A 90 16.67 -13.58 -25.27
C TYR A 90 16.79 -12.78 -26.58
N ARG A 91 17.73 -11.84 -26.65
CA ARG A 91 18.15 -11.21 -27.91
C ARG A 91 19.62 -11.45 -28.19
N ILE A 92 19.89 -12.63 -28.77
CA ILE A 92 20.76 -12.96 -29.94
C ILE A 92 21.16 -14.43 -29.83
#